data_AF-A0A941V025-F1
#
_entry.id   AF-A0A941V025-F1
#
_cell.length_a   1.000
_cell.length_b   1.000
_cell.length_c   1.000
_cell.angle_alpha   90.00
_cell.angle_beta   90.00
_cell.angle_gamma   90.00
#
_symmetry.space_group_name_H-M   'P 1'
#
loop_
_entity.id
_entity.type
_entity.pdbx_description
1 polymer ?
#
loop_
_entity_poly.entity_id
_entity_poly.type
_entity_poly.pdbx_seq_one_letter_code
_entity_poly.pdbx_strand_id
1 'polypeptide(L)'
;MPLRSRLFADNAALQSCLVSNAAHIAPGARGEHVTLIQSALVRLRVLDPIDAAGEAGVYGPKTTAAVLAYKRAFRIINRSYQTQADNIVGKMTIASLDHA
;
A
#
# COMPACT_ATOMS: atom_id res chain seq x y z
N MET A 1 -11.75 2.51 12.55
CA MET A 1 -11.45 1.17 13.09
C MET A 1 -9.99 0.89 12.80
N PRO A 2 -9.21 0.30 13.72
CA PRO A 2 -7.80 -0.04 13.46
C PRO A 2 -7.69 -1.17 12.42
N LEU A 3 -6.53 -1.28 11.79
CA LEU A 3 -6.19 -2.39 10.89
C LEU A 3 -6.25 -3.72 11.67
N ARG A 4 -6.84 -4.75 11.05
CA ARG A 4 -7.12 -6.06 11.66
C ARG A 4 -6.23 -7.17 11.14
N SER A 5 -5.65 -7.01 9.95
CA SER A 5 -4.75 -7.99 9.35
C SER A 5 -3.51 -8.15 10.22
N ARG A 6 -3.08 -9.39 10.47
CA ARG A 6 -1.83 -9.66 11.21
C ARG A 6 -0.60 -9.00 10.56
N LEU A 7 -0.65 -8.72 9.26
CA LEU A 7 0.43 -8.03 8.56
C LEU A 7 0.51 -6.54 8.92
N PHE A 8 -0.59 -5.91 9.30
CA PHE A 8 -0.66 -4.45 9.46
C PHE A 8 -1.08 -3.99 10.85
N ALA A 9 -1.78 -4.84 11.61
CA ALA A 9 -2.31 -4.52 12.93
C ALA A 9 -1.21 -4.09 13.91
N ASP A 10 -0.06 -4.76 13.84
CA ASP A 10 1.08 -4.54 14.74
C ASP A 10 1.98 -3.36 14.31
N ASN A 11 1.77 -2.78 13.12
CA ASN A 11 2.62 -1.70 12.62
C ASN A 11 2.00 -0.31 12.84
N ALA A 12 2.61 0.48 13.72
CA ALA A 12 2.14 1.82 14.08
C ALA A 12 2.12 2.81 12.89
N ALA A 13 3.03 2.69 11.92
CA ALA A 13 3.07 3.57 10.75
C ALA A 13 1.89 3.29 9.81
N LEU A 14 1.54 2.02 9.62
CA LEU A 14 0.38 1.64 8.82
C LEU A 14 -0.95 2.04 9.49
N GLN A 15 -1.05 1.84 10.81
CA GLN A 15 -2.18 2.36 11.59
C GLN A 15 -2.30 3.89 11.46
N SER A 16 -1.16 4.61 11.47
CA SER A 16 -1.14 6.06 11.27
C SER A 16 -1.58 6.44 9.85
N CYS A 17 -1.18 5.68 8.83
CA CYS A 17 -1.62 5.88 7.44
C CYS A 17 -3.14 5.73 7.26
N LEU A 18 -3.81 4.96 8.12
CA LEU A 18 -5.25 4.82 8.12
C LEU A 18 -5.97 6.07 8.69
N VAL A 19 -5.34 6.76 9.64
CA VAL A 19 -5.95 7.86 10.41
C VAL A 19 -5.53 9.23 9.87
N SER A 20 -4.29 9.39 9.42
CA SER A 20 -3.70 10.67 9.04
C SER A 20 -3.21 10.69 7.60
N ASN A 21 -3.64 11.72 6.84
CA ASN A 21 -3.18 11.93 5.48
C ASN A 21 -1.67 12.25 5.41
N ALA A 22 -1.09 12.81 6.46
CA ALA A 22 0.35 13.10 6.52
C ALA A 22 1.21 11.83 6.64
N ALA A 23 0.62 10.73 7.09
CA ALA A 23 1.27 9.43 7.20
C ALA A 23 1.06 8.55 5.95
N HIS A 24 0.54 9.12 4.85
CA HIS A 24 0.42 8.41 3.58
C HIS A 24 1.79 8.02 3.03
N ILE A 25 1.86 6.82 2.47
CA ILE A 25 3.12 6.24 2.00
C ILE A 25 3.24 6.47 0.50
N ALA A 26 4.17 7.35 0.14
CA ALA A 26 4.42 7.75 -1.24
C ALA A 26 5.70 7.11 -1.80
N PRO A 27 5.90 7.12 -3.13
CA PRO A 27 7.15 6.69 -3.75
C PRO A 27 8.37 7.37 -3.11
N GLY A 28 9.43 6.59 -2.88
CA GLY A 28 10.62 7.02 -2.15
C GLY A 28 10.56 6.81 -0.62
N ALA A 29 9.40 6.45 -0.06
CA ALA A 29 9.31 6.00 1.33
C ALA A 29 10.15 4.73 1.55
N ARG A 30 10.71 4.60 2.75
CA ARG A 30 11.54 3.45 3.13
C ARG A 30 11.25 3.02 4.56
N GLY A 31 11.25 1.72 4.78
CA GLY A 31 11.09 1.11 6.10
C GLY A 31 10.27 -0.18 6.07
N GLU A 32 10.13 -0.79 7.24
CA GLU A 32 9.42 -2.06 7.42
C GLU A 32 7.97 -2.00 6.94
N HIS A 33 7.29 -0.87 7.12
CA HIS A 33 5.94 -0.65 6.63
C HIS A 33 5.82 -0.83 5.11
N VAL A 34 6.87 -0.50 4.34
CA VAL A 34 6.89 -0.72 2.88
C VAL A 34 7.02 -2.21 2.58
N THR A 35 7.88 -2.93 3.30
CA THR A 35 8.03 -4.38 3.17
C THR A 35 6.73 -5.11 3.43
N LEU A 36 5.95 -4.66 4.42
CA LEU A 36 4.64 -5.22 4.74
C LEU A 36 3.63 -4.97 3.59
N ILE A 37 3.62 -3.76 3.02
CA ILE A 37 2.80 -3.44 1.83
C ILE A 37 3.20 -4.33 0.65
N GLN A 38 4.50 -4.44 0.35
CA GLN A 38 5.01 -5.30 -0.71
C GLN A 38 4.60 -6.75 -0.51
N SER A 39 4.70 -7.27 0.72
CA SER A 39 4.28 -8.63 1.07
C SER A 39 2.79 -8.85 0.81
N ALA A 40 1.94 -7.88 1.13
CA ALA A 40 0.51 -7.94 0.81
C ALA A 40 0.26 -7.91 -0.70
N LEU A 41 0.94 -7.03 -1.45
CA LEU A 41 0.83 -6.98 -2.92
C LEU A 41 1.29 -8.29 -3.59
N VAL A 42 2.31 -8.94 -3.05
CA VAL A 42 2.78 -10.27 -3.48
C VAL A 42 1.73 -11.34 -3.19
N ARG A 43 1.13 -11.32 -2.00
CA ARG A 43 0.05 -12.24 -1.62
C ARG A 43 -1.16 -12.11 -2.56
N LEU A 44 -1.43 -10.89 -3.00
CA LEU A 44 -2.51 -10.57 -3.96
C LEU A 44 -2.11 -10.82 -5.42
N ARG A 45 -0.90 -11.31 -5.68
CA ARG A 45 -0.35 -11.60 -7.02
C ARG A 45 -0.33 -10.37 -7.93
N VAL A 46 -0.20 -9.18 -7.34
CA VAL A 46 -0.09 -7.90 -8.05
C VAL A 46 1.37 -7.47 -8.21
N LEU A 47 2.23 -7.89 -7.28
CA LEU A 47 3.68 -7.67 -7.31
C LEU A 47 4.39 -9.02 -7.36
N ASP A 48 5.39 -9.15 -8.23
CA ASP A 48 6.22 -10.36 -8.26
C ASP A 48 7.10 -10.43 -7.01
N PRO A 49 7.24 -11.61 -6.36
CA PRO A 49 8.08 -11.78 -5.17
C PRO A 49 9.54 -11.36 -5.41
N ILE A 50 10.04 -11.57 -6.64
CA ILE A 50 11.40 -11.21 -7.04
C ILE A 50 11.56 -9.69 -7.06
N ASP A 51 10.58 -8.97 -7.63
CA ASP A 51 10.57 -7.51 -7.65
C ASP A 51 10.41 -6.94 -6.23
N ALA A 52 9.54 -7.55 -5.42
CA ALA A 52 9.37 -7.19 -4.02
C ALA A 52 10.65 -7.39 -3.19
N ALA A 53 11.39 -8.47 -3.43
CA ALA A 53 12.66 -8.71 -2.76
C ALA A 53 13.75 -7.73 -3.24
N GLY A 54 13.78 -7.39 -4.54
CA GLY A 54 14.73 -6.43 -5.10
C GLY A 54 14.53 -5.00 -4.58
N GLU A 55 13.29 -4.61 -4.28
CA GLU A 55 12.94 -3.32 -3.68
C GLU A 55 12.55 -3.44 -2.19
N ALA A 56 12.96 -4.50 -1.49
CA ALA A 56 12.45 -4.79 -0.15
C ALA A 56 12.62 -3.61 0.82
N GLY A 57 11.50 -3.11 1.35
CA GLY A 57 11.49 -1.97 2.27
C GLY A 57 11.74 -0.61 1.61
N VAL A 58 11.75 -0.53 0.28
CA VAL A 58 11.88 0.70 -0.50
C VAL A 58 10.68 0.81 -1.44
N TYR A 59 10.00 1.95 -1.39
CA TYR A 59 8.87 2.22 -2.28
C TYR A 59 9.39 2.67 -3.64
N GLY A 60 9.89 1.72 -4.41
CA GLY A 60 10.49 1.92 -5.72
C GLY A 60 9.47 1.91 -6.86
N PRO A 61 9.94 2.03 -8.12
CA PRO A 61 9.10 2.01 -9.31
C PRO A 61 8.27 0.72 -9.45
N LYS A 62 8.77 -0.47 -9.06
CA LYS A 62 7.98 -1.71 -9.14
C LYS A 62 6.84 -1.70 -8.14
N THR A 63 7.13 -1.31 -6.91
CA THR A 63 6.11 -1.13 -5.85
C THR A 63 5.05 -0.10 -6.25
N THR A 64 5.49 0.99 -6.86
CA THR A 64 4.64 2.06 -7.40
C THR A 64 3.68 1.54 -8.47
N ALA A 65 4.18 0.75 -9.43
CA ALA A 65 3.37 0.15 -10.49
C ALA A 65 2.36 -0.87 -9.92
N ALA A 66 2.78 -1.68 -8.95
CA ALA A 66 1.90 -2.65 -8.30
C ALA A 66 0.76 -1.99 -7.50
N VAL A 67 1.04 -0.90 -6.76
CA VAL A 67 -0.02 -0.15 -6.06
C VAL A 67 -1.00 0.47 -7.06
N LEU A 68 -0.51 1.01 -8.17
CA LEU A 68 -1.37 1.54 -9.23
C LEU A 68 -2.26 0.43 -9.84
N ALA A 69 -1.69 -0.74 -10.13
CA ALA A 69 -2.41 -1.89 -10.65
C ALA A 69 -3.48 -2.38 -9.67
N TYR A 70 -3.13 -2.49 -8.38
CA TYR A 70 -4.05 -2.86 -7.31
C TYR A 70 -5.24 -1.89 -7.24
N LYS A 71 -4.98 -0.59 -7.18
CA LYS A 71 -6.07 0.41 -7.14
C LYS A 71 -6.97 0.38 -8.36
N ARG A 72 -6.42 0.11 -9.55
CA ARG A 72 -7.21 -0.06 -10.77
C ARG A 72 -8.08 -1.31 -10.69
N ALA A 73 -7.52 -2.44 -10.24
CA ALA A 73 -8.24 -3.70 -10.10
C ALA A 73 -9.40 -3.60 -9.08
N PHE A 74 -9.15 -3.00 -7.93
CA PHE A 74 -10.13 -2.85 -6.84
C PHE A 74 -10.95 -1.55 -6.91
N ARG A 75 -10.79 -0.76 -8.00
CA ARG A 75 -11.45 0.54 -8.21
C ARG A 75 -11.36 1.49 -7.01
N ILE A 76 -10.21 1.47 -6.33
CA ILE A 76 -9.90 2.33 -5.18
C ILE A 76 -9.53 3.72 -5.74
N ILE A 77 -10.55 4.46 -6.16
CA ILE A 77 -10.41 5.82 -6.70
C ILE A 77 -11.30 6.71 -5.86
N ASN A 78 -10.72 7.74 -5.25
CA ASN A 78 -11.52 8.75 -4.58
C ASN A 78 -12.14 9.66 -5.65
N ARG A 79 -13.30 9.26 -6.18
CA ARG A 79 -14.00 9.99 -7.27
C ARG A 79 -14.38 11.43 -6.90
N SER A 80 -14.38 11.78 -5.61
CA SER A 80 -14.60 13.17 -5.17
C SER A 80 -13.37 14.07 -5.33
N TYR A 81 -12.17 13.52 -5.43
CA TYR A 81 -10.92 14.30 -5.48
C TYR A 81 -10.01 13.97 -6.66
N GLN A 82 -10.10 12.76 -7.22
CA GLN A 82 -9.21 12.29 -8.27
C GLN A 82 -9.97 11.49 -9.32
N THR A 83 -9.69 11.78 -10.58
CA THR A 83 -10.22 11.06 -11.75
C THR A 83 -9.37 9.85 -12.12
N GLN A 84 -8.13 9.76 -11.63
CA GLN A 84 -7.21 8.64 -11.86
C GLN A 84 -6.68 8.06 -10.55
N ALA A 85 -6.40 6.75 -10.56
CA ALA A 85 -5.71 6.10 -9.45
C ALA A 85 -4.30 6.68 -9.30
N ASP A 86 -3.98 7.16 -8.10
CA ASP A 86 -2.65 7.63 -7.73
C ASP A 86 -1.77 6.46 -7.25
N ASN A 87 -0.47 6.67 -7.15
CA ASN A 87 0.50 5.67 -6.72
C ASN A 87 0.89 5.76 -5.24
N ILE A 88 0.08 6.42 -4.40
CA ILE A 88 0.32 6.63 -2.97
C ILE A 88 -0.58 5.69 -2.16
N VAL A 89 -0.02 4.98 -1.18
CA VAL A 89 -0.83 4.20 -0.24
C VAL A 89 -1.39 5.15 0.80
N GLY A 90 -2.68 5.44 0.68
CA GLY A 90 -3.43 6.23 1.66
C GLY A 90 -4.47 5.41 2.42
N LYS A 91 -5.28 6.06 3.26
CA LYS A 91 -6.27 5.41 4.13
C LYS A 91 -7.17 4.37 3.44
N MET A 92 -7.67 4.67 2.24
CA MET A 92 -8.52 3.73 1.50
C MET A 92 -7.75 2.52 0.97
N THR A 93 -6.48 2.74 0.60
CA THR A 93 -5.64 1.68 0.05
C THR A 93 -5.20 0.74 1.16
N ILE A 94 -4.72 1.27 2.28
CA ILE A 94 -4.31 0.44 3.42
C ILE A 94 -5.50 -0.30 4.04
N ALA A 95 -6.67 0.35 4.15
CA ALA A 95 -7.90 -0.33 4.58
C ALA A 95 -8.30 -1.45 3.62
N SER A 96 -8.19 -1.23 2.31
CA SER A 96 -8.50 -2.27 1.33
C SER A 96 -7.52 -3.45 1.41
N LEU A 97 -6.22 -3.17 1.53
CA LEU A 97 -5.20 -4.21 1.69
C LEU A 97 -5.40 -5.01 2.99
N ASP A 98 -5.88 -4.37 4.06
CA ASP A 98 -6.16 -5.02 5.35
C ASP A 98 -7.26 -6.09 5.26
N HIS A 99 -8.18 -5.92 4.32
CA HIS A 99 -9.30 -6.84 4.09
C HIS A 99 -9.02 -7.91 3.02
N ALA A 100 -7.85 -7.89 2.39
CA ALA A 100 -7.50 -8.73 1.25
C ALA A 100 -6.65 -9.96 1.65
#